data_AF-B5I1Y0-F1
#
_entry.id   AF-B5I1Y0-F1
#
_cell.length_a   1.000
_cell.length_b   1.000
_cell.length_c   1.000
_cell.angle_alpha   90.00
_cell.angle_beta   90.00
_cell.angle_gamma   90.00
#
_symmetry.space_group_name_H-M   'P 1'
#
loop_
_entity.id
_entity.type
_entity.pdbx_description
1 polymer ?
#
loop_
_entity_poly.entity_id
_entity_poly.type
_entity_poly.pdbx_seq_one_letter_code
_entity_poly.pdbx_strand_id
1 'polypeptide(L)'
;MRGPYRCPYFWPLPLPSMSAMSGMSATTGGGTSGMNGDSPDRTARWGWFLAWLLVGACGGIGLAAILTVGAAFVVLAVVAAVLLLRKGPRRAVVGAVSGLALPLFYLAYLNRGGPGEVCHAVTGGQSCTEEYTPVPFLVAGALLLAVGFVLHATTRRQGHTDPMPRR
;
A
#
# COMPACT_ATOMS: atom_id res chain seq x y z
N MET A 1 20.75 -15.94 39.67
CA MET A 1 20.84 -17.18 38.87
C MET A 1 20.60 -16.81 37.41
N ARG A 2 21.62 -16.95 36.55
CA ARG A 2 21.59 -16.54 35.13
C ARG A 2 21.11 -17.75 34.29
N GLY A 3 19.93 -17.64 33.70
CA GLY A 3 19.45 -18.58 32.67
C GLY A 3 19.80 -18.07 31.27
N PRO A 4 20.26 -18.91 30.34
CA PRO A 4 20.61 -18.48 28.99
C PRO A 4 19.36 -18.33 28.12
N TYR A 5 19.19 -17.13 27.55
CA TYR A 5 18.21 -16.84 26.50
C TYR A 5 18.57 -17.65 25.25
N ARG A 6 17.70 -18.60 24.86
CA ARG A 6 17.73 -19.25 23.56
C ARG A 6 16.87 -18.44 22.58
N CYS A 7 17.50 -17.91 21.53
CA CYS A 7 16.80 -17.35 20.36
C CYS A 7 16.17 -18.50 19.54
N PRO A 8 14.87 -18.44 19.19
CA PRO A 8 14.23 -19.44 18.35
C PRO A 8 14.00 -18.93 16.92
N TYR A 9 15.05 -18.50 16.21
CA TYR A 9 14.94 -18.20 14.76
C TYR A 9 16.25 -18.52 14.05
N PHE A 10 16.57 -19.81 13.96
CA PHE A 10 17.61 -20.31 13.05
C PHE A 10 17.01 -21.45 12.23
N TRP A 11 16.47 -21.11 11.07
CA TRP A 11 15.96 -22.07 10.10
C TRP A 11 17.11 -22.48 9.17
N PRO A 12 17.45 -23.78 9.04
CA PRO A 12 18.35 -24.23 7.99
C PRO A 12 17.55 -24.34 6.68
N LEU A 13 17.84 -23.47 5.72
CA LEU A 13 17.37 -23.64 4.35
C LEU A 13 18.30 -24.63 3.62
N PRO A 14 17.77 -25.67 2.95
CA PRO A 14 18.55 -26.49 2.02
C PRO A 14 18.80 -25.74 0.71
N LEU A 15 20.05 -25.77 0.24
CA LEU A 15 20.50 -25.28 -1.06
C LEU A 15 19.83 -26.06 -2.20
N PRO A 16 19.39 -25.42 -3.30
CA PRO A 16 18.96 -26.13 -4.49
C PRO A 16 20.16 -26.63 -5.31
N SER A 17 20.05 -27.90 -5.71
CA SER A 17 20.94 -28.62 -6.61
C SER A 17 21.02 -27.96 -8.00
N MET A 18 22.22 -27.56 -8.41
CA MET A 18 22.55 -27.26 -9.81
C MET A 18 22.69 -28.57 -10.58
N SER A 19 21.79 -28.86 -11.52
CA SER A 19 22.08 -29.72 -12.68
C SER A 19 20.99 -29.67 -13.76
N ALA A 20 21.46 -29.42 -14.99
CA ALA A 20 20.94 -29.86 -16.28
C ALA A 20 19.75 -29.14 -16.96
N MET A 21 20.07 -28.47 -18.07
CA MET A 21 19.42 -28.43 -19.40
C MET A 21 19.72 -27.05 -20.01
N SER A 22 20.81 -26.84 -20.77
CA SER A 22 21.17 -27.38 -22.09
C SER A 22 20.05 -27.26 -23.13
N GLY A 23 20.21 -26.27 -24.02
CA GLY A 23 19.70 -26.32 -25.40
C GLY A 23 18.33 -25.69 -25.66
N MET A 24 18.30 -24.40 -26.02
CA MET A 24 17.31 -23.90 -26.98
C MET A 24 17.84 -22.63 -27.67
N SER A 25 18.42 -22.82 -28.86
CA SER A 25 18.66 -21.75 -29.82
C SER A 25 17.34 -21.40 -30.50
N ALA A 26 16.93 -20.13 -30.46
CA ALA A 26 15.84 -19.63 -31.30
C ALA A 26 16.06 -18.14 -31.63
N THR A 27 16.51 -17.93 -32.88
CA THR A 27 16.03 -16.91 -33.82
C THR A 27 15.93 -15.45 -33.38
N THR A 28 16.84 -14.67 -33.95
CA THR A 28 16.71 -13.32 -34.50
C THR A 28 15.27 -12.86 -34.80
N GLY A 29 14.93 -11.70 -34.24
CA GLY A 29 13.81 -10.82 -34.60
C GLY A 29 13.77 -9.69 -33.57
N GLY A 30 14.52 -8.59 -33.75
CA GLY A 30 14.17 -7.56 -34.73
C GLY A 30 12.90 -6.84 -34.28
N GLY A 31 13.00 -5.96 -33.27
CA GLY A 31 11.81 -5.26 -32.76
C GLY A 31 11.98 -4.43 -31.49
N THR A 32 13.12 -3.79 -31.23
CA THR A 32 13.18 -2.70 -30.24
C THR A 32 12.64 -1.41 -30.86
N SER A 33 11.36 -1.41 -31.21
CA SER A 33 10.68 -0.25 -31.79
C SER A 33 9.54 0.16 -30.87
N GLY A 34 9.74 1.23 -30.09
CA GLY A 34 8.62 1.97 -29.48
C GLY A 34 8.62 2.25 -27.96
N MET A 35 9.74 2.28 -27.24
CA MET A 35 9.71 2.51 -25.78
C MET A 35 9.66 3.98 -25.28
N ASN A 36 9.57 5.01 -26.13
CA ASN A 36 9.82 6.39 -25.69
C ASN A 36 8.68 7.42 -25.92
N GLY A 37 7.42 7.00 -26.06
CA GLY A 37 6.27 7.93 -26.23
C GLY A 37 5.20 7.92 -25.14
N ASP A 38 5.06 6.82 -24.39
CA ASP A 38 3.88 6.54 -23.54
C ASP A 38 4.04 6.91 -22.05
N SER A 39 5.23 7.38 -21.66
CA SER A 39 5.63 7.53 -20.26
C SER A 39 5.03 8.74 -19.51
N PRO A 40 4.88 9.95 -20.08
CA PRO A 40 4.53 11.14 -19.29
C PRO A 40 3.06 11.12 -18.81
N ASP A 41 2.13 10.65 -19.63
CA ASP A 41 0.71 10.63 -19.26
C ASP A 41 0.43 9.56 -18.19
N ARG A 42 1.14 8.43 -18.26
CA ARG A 42 1.03 7.34 -17.29
C ARG A 42 1.58 7.75 -15.93
N THR A 43 2.74 8.41 -15.89
CA THR A 43 3.34 8.91 -14.64
C THR A 43 2.51 10.04 -14.04
N ALA A 44 2.03 10.98 -14.84
CA ALA A 44 1.13 12.03 -14.36
C ALA A 44 -0.14 11.45 -13.71
N ARG A 45 -0.77 10.44 -14.36
CA ARG A 45 -1.95 9.74 -13.82
C ARG A 45 -1.67 8.96 -12.53
N TRP A 46 -0.51 8.31 -12.44
CA TRP A 46 -0.07 7.66 -11.20
C TRP A 46 0.19 8.68 -10.09
N GLY A 47 0.79 9.82 -10.42
CA GLY A 47 1.01 10.94 -9.51
C GLY A 47 -0.29 11.44 -8.89
N TRP A 48 -1.35 11.63 -9.69
CA TRP A 48 -2.67 12.02 -9.18
C TRP A 48 -3.26 10.98 -8.22
N PHE A 49 -3.12 9.69 -8.52
CA PHE A 49 -3.58 8.63 -7.61
C PHE A 49 -2.81 8.63 -6.30
N LEU A 50 -1.47 8.76 -6.34
CA LEU A 50 -0.64 8.86 -5.13
C LEU A 50 -0.98 10.10 -4.29
N ALA A 51 -1.20 11.23 -4.94
CA ALA A 51 -1.57 12.45 -4.24
C ALA A 51 -2.88 12.26 -3.47
N TRP A 52 -3.88 11.66 -4.11
CA TRP A 52 -5.13 11.31 -3.44
C TRP A 52 -4.95 10.26 -2.34
N LEU A 53 -4.11 9.25 -2.56
CA LEU A 53 -3.75 8.26 -1.54
C LEU A 53 -3.17 8.92 -0.30
N LEU A 54 -2.26 9.87 -0.48
CA LEU A 54 -1.66 10.62 0.63
C LEU A 54 -2.70 11.46 1.37
N VAL A 55 -3.65 12.09 0.66
CA VAL A 55 -4.77 12.79 1.28
C VAL A 55 -5.61 11.85 2.15
N GLY A 56 -5.93 10.66 1.65
CA GLY A 56 -6.66 9.64 2.40
C GLY A 56 -5.92 9.21 3.67
N ALA A 57 -4.61 8.96 3.55
CA ALA A 57 -3.77 8.59 4.67
C ALA A 57 -3.70 9.71 5.74
N CYS A 58 -3.45 10.95 5.32
CA CYS A 58 -3.45 12.11 6.23
C CYS A 58 -4.82 12.32 6.88
N GLY A 59 -5.91 12.19 6.13
CA GLY A 59 -7.26 12.31 6.66
C GLY A 59 -7.57 11.22 7.69
N GLY A 60 -7.26 9.96 7.37
CA GLY A 60 -7.48 8.82 8.29
C GLY A 60 -6.63 8.89 9.55
N ILE A 61 -5.33 9.22 9.43
CA ILE A 61 -4.44 9.43 10.58
C ILE A 61 -4.89 10.64 11.40
N GLY A 62 -5.25 11.75 10.75
CA GLY A 62 -5.72 12.95 11.41
C GLY A 62 -7.01 12.74 12.19
N LEU A 63 -7.96 11.98 11.65
CA LEU A 63 -9.18 11.58 12.34
C LEU A 63 -8.89 10.68 13.55
N ALA A 64 -8.00 9.70 13.39
CA ALA A 64 -7.60 8.83 14.51
C ALA A 64 -6.89 9.59 15.64
N ALA A 65 -6.11 10.62 15.29
CA ALA A 65 -5.34 11.44 16.23
C ALA A 65 -6.02 12.77 16.59
N ILE A 66 -7.34 12.93 16.37
CA ILE A 66 -8.01 14.24 16.34
C ILE A 66 -7.84 15.06 17.64
N LEU A 67 -7.78 14.38 18.79
CA LEU A 67 -7.65 15.01 20.11
C LEU A 67 -6.23 15.49 20.44
N THR A 68 -5.25 15.24 19.56
CA THR A 68 -3.84 15.62 19.77
C THR A 68 -3.35 16.53 18.64
N VAL A 69 -2.57 16.00 17.70
CA VAL A 69 -2.05 16.70 16.52
C VAL A 69 -2.94 16.48 15.28
N GLY A 70 -3.97 15.64 15.39
CA GLY A 70 -4.77 15.18 14.26
C GLY A 70 -5.51 16.30 13.51
N ALA A 71 -5.92 17.36 14.20
CA ALA A 71 -6.57 18.51 13.55
C ALA A 71 -5.69 19.13 12.45
N ALA A 72 -4.37 19.23 12.67
CA ALA A 72 -3.44 19.74 11.66
C ALA A 72 -3.39 18.84 10.41
N PHE A 73 -3.38 17.52 10.60
CA PHE A 73 -3.43 16.56 9.50
C PHE A 73 -4.75 16.60 8.73
N VAL A 74 -5.88 16.78 9.42
CA VAL A 74 -7.20 16.93 8.78
C VAL A 74 -7.24 18.23 7.95
N VAL A 75 -6.78 19.35 8.50
CA VAL A 75 -6.70 20.62 7.77
C VAL A 75 -5.81 20.47 6.53
N LEU A 76 -4.65 19.85 6.67
CA LEU A 76 -3.75 19.58 5.54
C LEU A 76 -4.44 18.71 4.48
N ALA A 77 -5.12 17.64 4.88
CA ALA A 77 -5.85 16.76 3.98
C ALA A 77 -6.97 17.49 3.24
N VAL A 78 -7.73 18.36 3.92
CA VAL A 78 -8.78 19.18 3.32
C VAL A 78 -8.20 20.17 2.31
N VAL A 79 -7.14 20.91 2.67
CA VAL A 79 -6.50 21.86 1.77
C VAL A 79 -5.97 21.14 0.53
N ALA A 80 -5.27 20.03 0.70
CA ALA A 80 -4.77 19.22 -0.39
C ALA A 80 -5.92 18.68 -1.27
N ALA A 81 -7.00 18.15 -0.67
CA ALA A 81 -8.17 17.67 -1.41
C ALA A 81 -8.80 18.78 -2.26
N VAL A 82 -8.98 19.99 -1.70
CA VAL A 82 -9.52 21.14 -2.44
C VAL A 82 -8.62 21.51 -3.62
N LEU A 83 -7.29 21.54 -3.43
CA LEU A 83 -6.35 21.83 -4.51
C LEU A 83 -6.37 20.76 -5.60
N LEU A 84 -6.43 19.48 -5.21
CA LEU A 84 -6.48 18.36 -6.15
C LEU A 84 -7.80 18.32 -6.93
N LEU A 85 -8.93 18.66 -6.31
CA LEU A 85 -10.23 18.77 -7.00
C LEU A 85 -10.27 19.93 -8.00
N ARG A 86 -9.54 21.02 -7.72
CA ARG A 86 -9.48 22.18 -8.62
C ARG A 86 -8.59 21.95 -9.84
N LYS A 87 -7.52 21.16 -9.70
CA LYS A 87 -6.49 20.98 -10.75
C LYS A 87 -6.49 19.62 -11.43
N GLY A 88 -7.11 18.61 -10.81
CA GLY A 88 -6.91 17.21 -11.15
C GLY A 88 -8.13 16.47 -11.67
N PRO A 89 -7.91 15.27 -12.25
CA PRO A 89 -9.00 14.43 -12.71
C PRO A 89 -9.81 13.85 -11.54
N ARG A 90 -11.13 14.09 -11.53
CA ARG A 90 -12.05 13.57 -10.48
C ARG A 90 -12.00 12.05 -10.30
N ARG A 91 -11.63 11.30 -11.35
CA ARG A 91 -11.52 9.83 -11.28
C ARG A 91 -10.39 9.36 -10.34
N ALA A 92 -9.40 10.21 -10.05
CA ALA A 92 -8.30 9.86 -9.15
C ALA A 92 -8.68 9.90 -7.66
N VAL A 93 -9.87 10.40 -7.30
CA VAL A 93 -10.36 10.46 -5.90
C VAL A 93 -10.41 9.09 -5.24
N VAL A 94 -10.52 8.01 -6.01
CA VAL A 94 -10.43 6.62 -5.51
C VAL A 94 -9.11 6.33 -4.80
N GLY A 95 -8.04 7.08 -5.12
CA GLY A 95 -6.80 7.07 -4.35
C GLY A 95 -7.00 7.40 -2.87
N ALA A 96 -7.88 8.35 -2.54
CA ALA A 96 -8.14 8.75 -1.15
C ALA A 96 -8.76 7.61 -0.33
N VAL A 97 -9.68 6.85 -0.92
CA VAL A 97 -10.25 5.66 -0.29
C VAL A 97 -9.17 4.61 -0.06
N SER A 98 -8.27 4.42 -1.04
CA SER A 98 -7.11 3.53 -0.91
C SER A 98 -6.15 3.97 0.21
N GLY A 99 -6.01 5.29 0.40
CA GLY A 99 -5.17 5.89 1.43
C GLY A 99 -5.59 5.53 2.86
N LEU A 100 -6.87 5.26 3.09
CA LEU A 100 -7.37 4.79 4.39
C LEU A 100 -6.85 3.41 4.78
N ALA A 101 -6.30 2.64 3.84
CA ALA A 101 -5.65 1.38 4.15
C ALA A 101 -4.38 1.57 5.02
N LEU A 102 -3.66 2.70 4.88
CA LEU A 102 -2.43 2.95 5.63
C LEU A 102 -2.65 2.99 7.15
N PRO A 103 -3.58 3.80 7.70
CA PRO A 103 -3.85 3.78 9.13
C PRO A 103 -4.38 2.41 9.61
N LEU A 104 -5.12 1.66 8.79
CA LEU A 104 -5.56 0.30 9.16
C LEU A 104 -4.40 -0.69 9.24
N PHE A 105 -3.46 -0.65 8.29
CA PHE A 105 -2.25 -1.47 8.37
C PHE A 105 -1.37 -1.06 9.55
N TYR A 106 -1.31 0.23 9.87
CA TYR A 106 -0.62 0.70 11.06
C TYR A 106 -1.24 0.14 12.34
N LEU A 107 -2.58 0.14 12.45
CA LEU A 107 -3.28 -0.51 13.57
C LEU A 107 -3.01 -2.01 13.63
N ALA A 108 -3.05 -2.72 12.49
CA ALA A 108 -2.72 -4.14 12.45
C ALA A 108 -1.27 -4.41 12.91
N TYR A 109 -0.33 -3.54 12.54
CA TYR A 109 1.06 -3.63 12.95
C TYR A 109 1.26 -3.40 14.46
N LEU A 110 0.55 -2.42 15.02
CA LEU A 110 0.59 -2.13 16.45
C LEU A 110 0.01 -3.27 17.29
N ASN A 111 -1.01 -3.96 16.79
CA ASN A 111 -1.72 -5.02 17.51
C ASN A 111 -1.24 -6.43 17.11
N ARG A 112 -0.01 -6.56 16.62
CA ARG A 112 0.52 -7.83 16.10
C ARG A 112 0.82 -8.87 17.19
N GLY A 113 0.90 -8.45 18.46
CA GLY A 113 1.11 -9.31 19.61
C GLY A 113 -0.20 -9.83 20.23
N GLY A 114 -1.33 -9.19 19.91
CA GLY A 114 -2.65 -9.54 20.43
C GLY A 114 -3.29 -10.80 19.84
N PRO A 115 -4.50 -11.17 20.31
CA PRO A 115 -5.31 -10.41 21.28
C PRO A 115 -4.94 -10.68 22.74
N GLY A 116 -5.21 -9.69 23.59
CA GLY A 116 -5.07 -9.79 25.04
C GLY A 116 -3.96 -8.90 25.61
N GLU A 117 -3.66 -9.11 26.88
CA GLU A 117 -2.66 -8.36 27.62
C GLU A 117 -1.23 -8.78 27.19
N VAL A 118 -0.50 -7.86 26.57
CA VAL A 118 0.89 -8.08 26.13
C VAL A 118 1.82 -7.23 26.99
N CYS A 119 2.76 -7.90 27.68
CA CYS A 119 3.70 -7.24 28.59
C CYS A 119 5.08 -7.08 27.95
N HIS A 120 5.61 -5.87 28.00
CA HIS A 120 6.96 -5.52 27.59
C HIS A 120 7.81 -5.14 28.80
N ALA A 121 9.06 -5.62 28.84
CA ALA A 121 10.01 -5.20 29.85
C ALA A 121 10.43 -3.74 29.61
N VAL A 122 10.39 -2.93 30.66
CA VAL A 122 10.81 -1.53 30.65
C VAL A 122 11.79 -1.29 31.80
N THR A 123 12.57 -0.21 31.75
CA THR A 123 13.50 0.12 32.83
C THR A 123 12.74 0.30 34.15
N GLY A 124 12.99 -0.58 35.12
CA GLY A 124 12.34 -0.55 36.43
C GLY A 124 11.07 -1.40 36.56
N GLY A 125 10.66 -2.18 35.55
CA GLY A 125 9.51 -3.08 35.68
C GLY A 125 9.02 -3.71 34.38
N GLN A 126 7.71 -3.96 34.31
CA GLN A 126 7.02 -4.40 33.10
C GLN A 126 5.85 -3.46 32.84
N SER A 127 5.61 -3.15 31.56
CA SER A 127 4.44 -2.41 31.11
C SER A 127 3.60 -3.34 30.26
N CYS A 128 2.35 -3.54 30.67
CA CYS A 128 1.39 -4.34 29.94
C CYS A 128 0.40 -3.45 29.20
N THR A 129 0.06 -3.83 27.98
CA THR A 129 -0.95 -3.15 27.17
C THR A 129 -1.89 -4.17 26.57
N GLU A 130 -3.19 -3.87 26.64
CA GLU A 130 -4.22 -4.66 25.98
C GLU A 130 -4.17 -4.41 24.47
N GLU A 131 -3.86 -5.46 23.70
CA GLU A 131 -3.82 -5.43 22.24
C GLU A 131 -5.09 -6.03 21.63
N TYR A 132 -5.61 -5.40 20.57
CA TYR A 132 -6.73 -5.88 19.78
C TYR A 132 -6.33 -7.06 18.87
N THR A 133 -7.32 -7.73 18.26
CA THR A 133 -7.02 -8.67 17.17
C THR A 133 -6.51 -7.91 15.93
N PRO A 134 -5.35 -8.25 15.35
CA PRO A 134 -4.79 -7.52 14.20
C PRO A 134 -5.48 -7.86 12.87
N VAL A 135 -6.05 -9.07 12.77
CA VAL A 135 -6.60 -9.64 11.52
C VAL A 135 -7.71 -8.78 10.91
N PRO A 136 -8.71 -8.28 11.66
CA PRO A 136 -9.78 -7.46 11.08
C PRO A 136 -9.27 -6.20 10.39
N PHE A 137 -8.30 -5.51 11.01
CA PHE A 137 -7.71 -4.30 10.43
C PHE A 137 -6.90 -4.60 9.16
N LEU A 138 -6.15 -5.71 9.17
CA LEU A 138 -5.38 -6.15 8.01
C LEU A 138 -6.30 -6.50 6.84
N VAL A 139 -7.36 -7.27 7.08
CA VAL A 139 -8.35 -7.62 6.04
C VAL A 139 -9.04 -6.38 5.50
N ALA A 140 -9.50 -5.48 6.37
CA ALA A 140 -10.15 -4.24 5.94
C ALA A 140 -9.20 -3.34 5.12
N GLY A 141 -7.96 -3.18 5.56
CA GLY A 141 -6.93 -2.42 4.83
C GLY A 141 -6.61 -3.03 3.47
N ALA A 142 -6.46 -4.36 3.41
CA ALA A 142 -6.19 -5.09 2.18
C ALA A 142 -7.34 -4.95 1.18
N LEU A 143 -8.60 -5.04 1.64
CA LEU A 143 -9.78 -4.85 0.79
C LEU A 143 -9.85 -3.42 0.23
N LEU A 144 -9.66 -2.39 1.06
CA LEU A 144 -9.66 -1.00 0.61
C LEU A 144 -8.58 -0.73 -0.44
N LEU A 145 -7.37 -1.22 -0.18
CA LEU A 145 -6.25 -1.05 -1.11
C LEU A 145 -6.50 -1.80 -2.43
N ALA A 146 -6.97 -3.06 -2.35
CA ALA A 146 -7.24 -3.88 -3.53
C ALA A 146 -8.36 -3.28 -4.39
N VAL A 147 -9.49 -2.90 -3.78
CA VAL A 147 -10.62 -2.28 -4.49
C VAL A 147 -10.17 -1.00 -5.18
N GLY A 148 -9.45 -0.13 -4.47
CA GLY A 148 -8.98 1.12 -5.05
C GLY A 148 -8.00 0.92 -6.20
N PHE A 149 -7.09 -0.04 -6.08
CA PHE A 149 -6.16 -0.41 -7.16
C PHE A 149 -6.89 -0.99 -8.37
N VAL A 150 -7.85 -1.90 -8.16
CA VAL A 150 -8.66 -2.51 -9.22
C VAL A 150 -9.46 -1.43 -9.97
N LEU A 151 -10.11 -0.50 -9.26
CA LEU A 151 -10.85 0.60 -9.88
C LEU A 151 -9.95 1.54 -10.68
N HIS A 152 -8.75 1.85 -10.19
CA HIS A 152 -7.76 2.65 -10.93
C HIS A 152 -7.22 1.90 -12.16
N ALA A 153 -7.09 0.58 -12.08
CA ALA A 153 -6.62 -0.25 -13.19
C ALA A 153 -7.69 -0.46 -14.28
N THR A 154 -8.95 -0.66 -13.90
CA THR A 154 -10.05 -0.89 -14.87
C THR A 154 -10.43 0.38 -15.62
N THR A 155 -10.42 1.54 -14.95
CA THR A 155 -10.61 2.84 -15.61
C THR A 155 -9.49 3.20 -16.61
N ARG A 156 -8.34 2.51 -16.58
CA ARG A 156 -7.30 2.63 -17.63
C ARG A 156 -7.66 1.87 -18.90
N ARG A 157 -8.30 0.71 -18.79
CA ARG A 157 -8.52 -0.20 -19.93
C ARG A 157 -9.61 0.29 -20.89
N GLN A 158 -10.56 1.09 -20.41
CA GLN A 158 -11.70 1.57 -21.22
C GLN A 158 -11.34 2.67 -22.24
N GLY A 159 -10.12 3.21 -22.22
CA GLY A 159 -9.69 4.27 -23.13
C GLY A 159 -9.05 3.81 -24.44
N HIS A 160 -8.95 2.50 -24.71
CA HIS A 160 -8.22 1.96 -25.88
C HIS A 160 -9.12 1.22 -26.90
N THR A 161 -10.44 1.24 -26.72
CA THR A 161 -11.36 0.61 -27.68
C THR A 161 -11.83 1.66 -28.69
N ASP A 162 -10.99 2.03 -29.64
CA ASP A 162 -11.45 2.79 -30.81
C ASP A 162 -12.25 1.87 -31.74
N PRO A 163 -13.50 2.22 -32.10
CA PRO A 163 -14.23 1.52 -33.15
C PRO A 163 -13.53 1.78 -34.48
N MET A 164 -13.02 0.72 -35.12
CA MET A 164 -12.51 0.80 -36.48
C MET A 164 -13.57 1.40 -37.41
N PRO A 165 -13.24 2.43 -38.23
CA PRO A 165 -14.15 2.91 -39.25
C PRO A 165 -14.34 1.81 -40.29
N ARG A 166 -15.55 1.25 -40.40
CA ARG A 166 -15.92 0.46 -41.58
C ARG A 166 -15.99 1.41 -42.78
N ARG A 167 -15.18 1.12 -43.80
CA ARG A 167 -15.40 1.58 -45.17
C ARG A 167 -16.55 0.83 -45.81
#